data_AF-A0A7G8H1K5-F1
#
_entry.id   AF-A0A7G8H1K5-F1
#
_cell.length_a   1.000
_cell.length_b   1.000
_cell.length_c   1.000
_cell.angle_alpha   90.00
_cell.angle_beta   90.00
_cell.angle_gamma   90.00
#
_symmetry.space_group_name_H-M   'P 1'
#
loop_
_entity.id
_entity.type
_entity.pdbx_description
1 polymer ?
#
loop_
_entity_poly.entity_id
_entity_poly.type
_entity_poly.pdbx_seq_one_letter_code
_entity_poly.pdbx_strand_id
1 'polypeptide(L)'
;MRFARPSLVMQAFHVLPLILMVPVASASTAFQPLDRVEGWLIERRLDDSQDPICRASVPGPGTWFSARVHLDQDDEMVVPAGLHRPDETGLKAVRDALQRCRASVLYL
;
A
#
# COMPACT_ATOMS: atom_id res chain seq x y z
N MET A 1 55.49 -13.15 53.16
CA MET A 1 55.78 -12.59 51.82
C MET A 1 54.48 -12.52 51.04
N ARG A 2 54.21 -11.36 50.42
CA ARG A 2 53.05 -11.06 49.57
C ARG A 2 53.06 -11.94 48.33
N PHE A 3 51.88 -12.30 47.80
CA PHE A 3 51.58 -12.12 46.38
C PHE A 3 50.06 -12.03 46.20
N ALA A 4 49.61 -10.83 45.82
CA ALA A 4 48.28 -10.54 45.35
C ALA A 4 48.04 -11.21 43.99
N ARG A 5 46.80 -11.62 43.71
CA ARG A 5 46.33 -11.93 42.36
C ARG A 5 45.04 -11.16 42.05
N PRO A 6 44.82 -10.84 40.77
CA PRO A 6 44.27 -9.56 40.37
C PRO A 6 42.75 -9.57 40.18
N SER A 7 42.18 -8.37 40.23
CA SER A 7 40.81 -8.02 39.88
C SER A 7 40.35 -8.67 38.59
N LEU A 8 39.27 -9.46 38.66
CA LEU A 8 38.42 -9.70 37.51
C LEU A 8 37.24 -8.73 37.61
N VAL A 9 37.33 -7.66 36.83
CA VAL A 9 36.25 -6.70 36.61
C VAL A 9 35.05 -7.47 36.05
N MET A 10 34.04 -7.71 36.88
CA MET A 10 32.78 -8.30 36.45
C MET A 10 31.99 -7.20 35.73
N GLN A 11 32.24 -7.06 34.43
CA GLN A 11 31.39 -6.26 33.55
C GLN A 11 30.00 -6.91 33.53
N ALA A 12 29.08 -6.34 34.31
CA ALA A 12 27.67 -6.64 34.23
C ALA A 12 27.17 -6.16 32.86
N PHE A 13 27.14 -7.07 31.88
CA PHE A 13 26.47 -6.86 30.62
C PHE A 13 24.99 -6.57 30.90
N HIS A 14 24.60 -5.31 30.68
CA HIS A 14 23.21 -4.89 30.64
C HIS A 14 22.50 -5.64 29.50
N VAL A 15 21.81 -6.72 29.84
CA VAL A 15 20.87 -7.37 28.93
C VAL A 15 19.61 -6.50 28.89
N LEU A 16 19.64 -5.48 28.04
CA LEU A 16 18.44 -4.73 27.65
C LEU A 16 17.65 -5.62 26.69
N PRO A 17 16.44 -6.11 27.02
CA PRO A 17 15.67 -6.87 26.07
C PRO A 17 15.18 -5.88 25.01
N LEU A 18 15.82 -5.90 23.85
CA LEU A 18 15.36 -5.21 22.66
C LEU A 18 14.07 -5.91 22.24
N ILE A 19 12.93 -5.40 22.70
CA ILE A 19 11.62 -5.81 22.22
C ILE A 19 11.60 -5.45 20.73
N LEU A 20 11.88 -6.44 19.89
CA LEU A 20 11.68 -6.37 18.45
C LEU A 20 10.20 -6.07 18.24
N MET A 21 9.87 -4.79 18.02
CA MET A 21 8.64 -4.40 17.36
C MET A 21 8.75 -4.92 15.92
N VAL A 22 8.46 -6.21 15.75
CA VAL A 22 8.21 -6.75 14.42
C VAL A 22 6.96 -6.04 13.94
N PRO A 23 7.01 -5.21 12.89
CA PRO A 23 5.81 -4.64 12.33
C PRO A 23 4.96 -5.82 11.86
N VAL A 24 3.85 -6.06 12.54
CA VAL A 24 2.82 -6.95 12.02
C VAL A 24 2.26 -6.20 10.82
N ALA A 25 2.79 -6.50 9.64
CA ALA A 25 2.22 -6.07 8.38
C ALA A 25 0.80 -6.63 8.33
N SER A 26 -0.16 -5.81 8.75
CA SER A 26 -1.57 -6.11 8.56
C SER A 26 -1.79 -5.98 7.06
N ALA A 27 -1.55 -7.06 6.32
CA ALA A 27 -1.93 -7.15 4.92
C ALA A 27 -3.45 -7.02 4.88
N SER A 28 -3.94 -5.80 4.66
CA SER A 28 -5.36 -5.55 4.54
C SER A 28 -5.84 -6.29 3.31
N THR A 29 -6.62 -7.36 3.50
CA THR A 29 -7.26 -8.10 2.41
C THR A 29 -8.19 -7.20 1.59
N ALA A 30 -8.71 -6.14 2.23
CA ALA A 30 -9.48 -5.07 1.61
C ALA A 30 -8.58 -4.03 0.95
N PHE A 31 -8.98 -3.58 -0.23
CA PHE A 31 -8.41 -2.40 -0.89
C PHE A 31 -8.56 -1.16 -0.02
N GLN A 32 -7.46 -0.45 0.16
CA GLN A 32 -7.38 0.81 0.89
C GLN A 32 -7.28 1.98 -0.10
N PRO A 33 -7.94 3.11 0.16
CA PRO A 33 -7.68 4.36 -0.55
C PRO A 33 -6.20 4.73 -0.47
N LEU A 34 -5.58 4.99 -1.62
CA LEU A 34 -4.17 5.38 -1.71
C LEU A 34 -4.02 6.84 -2.15
N ASP A 35 -4.75 7.24 -3.19
CA ASP A 35 -4.59 8.55 -3.81
C ASP A 35 -5.87 9.02 -4.52
N ARG A 36 -5.92 10.31 -4.88
CA ARG A 36 -6.95 10.89 -5.75
C ARG A 36 -6.31 11.68 -6.88
N VAL A 37 -6.50 11.22 -8.10
CA VAL A 37 -5.90 11.80 -9.32
C VAL A 37 -7.02 12.15 -10.29
N GLU A 38 -7.14 13.42 -10.69
CA GLU A 38 -8.19 13.88 -11.64
C GLU A 38 -9.62 13.47 -11.23
N GLY A 39 -9.89 13.42 -9.92
CA GLY A 39 -11.19 12.99 -9.37
C GLY A 39 -11.39 11.47 -9.27
N TRP A 40 -10.47 10.67 -9.79
CA TRP A 40 -10.46 9.21 -9.64
C TRP A 40 -9.83 8.79 -8.32
N LEU A 41 -10.40 7.77 -7.68
CA LEU A 41 -9.85 7.14 -6.50
C LEU A 41 -8.91 6.00 -6.92
N ILE A 42 -7.65 6.10 -6.52
CA ILE A 42 -6.68 4.99 -6.61
C ILE A 42 -6.76 4.21 -5.31
N GLU A 43 -6.97 2.91 -5.40
CA GLU A 43 -7.00 2.00 -4.25
C GLU A 43 -5.94 0.92 -4.42
N ARG A 44 -5.37 0.45 -3.30
CA ARG A 44 -4.37 -0.60 -3.26
C ARG A 44 -4.68 -1.64 -2.20
N ARG A 45 -4.41 -2.90 -2.52
CA ARG A 45 -4.14 -3.95 -1.53
C ARG A 45 -2.81 -4.63 -1.84
N LEU A 46 -2.28 -5.37 -0.89
CA LEU A 46 -1.15 -6.27 -1.11
C LEU A 46 -1.69 -7.70 -1.18
N ASP A 47 -1.12 -8.52 -2.06
CA ASP A 47 -1.40 -9.95 -2.08
C ASP A 47 -0.52 -10.72 -1.07
N ASP A 48 -0.58 -12.05 -1.10
CA ASP A 48 0.16 -12.91 -0.19
C ASP A 48 1.69 -12.81 -0.38
N SER A 49 2.14 -12.36 -1.56
CA SER A 49 3.55 -12.11 -1.90
C SER A 49 4.01 -10.69 -1.55
N GLN A 50 3.12 -9.87 -0.97
CA GLN A 50 3.30 -8.43 -0.78
C GLN A 50 3.38 -7.62 -2.09
N ASP A 51 2.90 -8.18 -3.20
CA ASP A 51 2.84 -7.47 -4.47
C ASP A 51 1.62 -6.54 -4.51
N PRO A 52 1.78 -5.29 -5.01
CA PRO A 52 0.69 -4.33 -5.02
C PRO A 52 -0.35 -4.65 -6.09
N ILE A 53 -1.59 -4.88 -5.67
CA ILE A 53 -2.76 -4.92 -6.54
C ILE A 53 -3.45 -3.56 -6.46
N CYS A 54 -3.46 -2.84 -7.59
CA CYS A 54 -4.00 -1.49 -7.68
C CYS A 54 -5.20 -1.41 -8.62
N ARG A 55 -6.17 -0.56 -8.27
CA ARG A 55 -7.36 -0.29 -9.08
C ARG A 55 -7.76 1.17 -9.01
N ALA A 56 -8.40 1.67 -10.06
CA ALA A 56 -8.88 3.05 -10.12
C ALA A 56 -10.38 3.06 -10.40
N SER A 57 -11.11 3.94 -9.72
CA SER A 57 -12.54 4.14 -9.97
C SER A 57 -12.99 5.56 -9.69
N VAL A 58 -14.02 6.02 -10.40
CA VAL A 58 -14.69 7.27 -10.08
C VAL A 58 -15.56 7.06 -8.83
N PRO A 59 -15.40 7.87 -7.77
CA PRO A 59 -16.31 7.85 -6.62
C PRO A 59 -17.76 8.04 -7.07
N GLY A 60 -18.69 7.26 -6.52
CA GLY A 60 -20.08 7.30 -6.95
C GLY A 60 -21.01 6.55 -6.01
N PRO A 61 -22.31 6.44 -6.34
CA PRO A 61 -23.34 5.84 -5.48
C PRO A 61 -23.18 4.32 -5.27
N GLY A 62 -22.30 3.66 -6.04
CA GLY A 62 -21.98 2.25 -5.84
C GLY A 62 -21.02 2.03 -4.68
N THR A 63 -21.41 1.21 -3.70
CA THR A 63 -20.54 0.77 -2.60
C THR A 63 -19.55 -0.32 -3.00
N TRP A 64 -19.70 -0.88 -4.21
CA TRP A 64 -18.88 -1.96 -4.77
C TRP A 64 -18.05 -1.41 -5.93
N PHE A 65 -16.84 -1.93 -6.12
CA PHE A 65 -15.95 -1.46 -7.20
C PHE A 65 -16.59 -1.60 -8.59
N SER A 66 -17.16 -2.76 -8.91
CA SER A 66 -17.81 -3.03 -10.21
C SER A 66 -19.08 -2.21 -10.46
N ALA A 67 -19.64 -1.58 -9.41
CA ALA A 67 -20.79 -0.70 -9.51
C ALA A 67 -20.39 0.77 -9.78
N ARG A 68 -19.11 1.04 -9.99
CA ARG A 68 -18.56 2.37 -10.30
C ARG A 68 -17.92 2.36 -11.68
N VAL A 69 -17.79 3.54 -12.30
CA VAL A 69 -16.91 3.69 -13.46
C VAL A 69 -15.48 3.39 -13.01
N HIS A 70 -14.79 2.51 -13.72
CA HIS A 70 -13.47 2.02 -13.31
C HIS A 70 -12.57 1.71 -14.50
N LEU A 71 -11.29 1.49 -14.20
CA LEU A 71 -10.34 0.93 -15.16
C LEU A 71 -10.20 -0.56 -14.95
N ASP A 72 -10.25 -1.31 -16.04
CA ASP A 72 -10.02 -2.75 -16.03
C ASP A 72 -8.50 -3.09 -16.02
N GLN A 73 -8.17 -4.34 -16.32
CA GLN A 73 -6.79 -4.82 -16.29
C GLN A 73 -5.94 -4.27 -17.46
N ASP A 74 -6.59 -3.88 -18.54
CA ASP A 74 -5.97 -3.28 -19.73
C ASP A 74 -5.97 -1.74 -19.65
N ASP A 75 -6.33 -1.19 -18.48
CA ASP A 75 -6.48 0.24 -18.22
C ASP A 75 -7.53 0.92 -19.13
N GLU A 76 -8.52 0.15 -19.60
CA GLU A 76 -9.67 0.64 -20.37
C GLU A 76 -10.83 1.07 -19.45
N MET A 77 -11.55 2.12 -19.86
CA MET A 77 -12.65 2.66 -19.08
C MET A 77 -13.90 1.80 -19.23
N VAL A 78 -14.26 1.13 -18.13
CA VAL A 78 -15.52 0.41 -17.99
C VAL A 78 -16.56 1.30 -17.34
N VAL A 79 -17.68 1.51 -18.03
CA VAL A 79 -18.83 2.27 -17.54
C VAL A 79 -20.00 1.31 -17.30
N PRO A 80 -20.33 0.99 -16.03
CA PRO A 80 -21.49 0.17 -15.71
C PRO A 80 -22.80 0.76 -16.26
N ALA A 81 -23.77 -0.12 -16.54
CA ALA A 81 -25.08 0.28 -17.04
C ALA A 81 -25.76 1.29 -16.10
N GLY A 82 -26.35 2.34 -16.68
CA GLY A 82 -27.04 3.40 -15.92
C GLY A 82 -26.12 4.49 -15.35
N LEU A 83 -24.80 4.39 -15.53
CA LEU A 83 -23.87 5.47 -15.18
C LEU A 83 -23.49 6.32 -16.41
N HIS A 84 -23.18 7.59 -16.15
CA HIS A 84 -22.64 8.48 -17.16
C HIS A 84 -21.15 8.19 -17.38
N ARG A 85 -20.72 8.19 -18.65
CA ARG A 85 -19.30 8.13 -18.99
C ARG A 85 -18.66 9.46 -18.59
N PRO A 86 -17.67 9.49 -17.68
CA PRO A 86 -16.99 10.71 -17.31
C PRO A 86 -16.17 11.23 -18.49
N ASP A 87 -15.77 12.50 -18.41
CA ASP A 87 -14.79 13.06 -19.33
C ASP A 87 -13.48 12.29 -19.25
N GLU A 88 -12.82 12.11 -20.39
CA GLU A 88 -11.56 11.39 -20.50
C GLU A 88 -10.34 12.32 -20.34
N THR A 89 -10.59 13.63 -20.20
CA THR A 89 -9.56 14.59 -19.78
C THR A 89 -8.94 14.12 -18.46
N GLY A 90 -7.61 13.99 -18.44
CA GLY A 90 -6.89 13.53 -17.25
C GLY A 90 -6.79 11.99 -17.12
N LEU A 91 -7.46 11.21 -17.98
CA LEU A 91 -7.38 9.74 -17.93
C LEU A 91 -5.94 9.23 -18.07
N LYS A 92 -5.10 9.91 -18.85
CA LYS A 92 -3.67 9.61 -18.94
C LYS A 92 -2.98 9.68 -17.56
N ALA A 93 -3.26 10.70 -16.75
CA ALA A 93 -2.65 10.86 -15.43
C ALA A 93 -3.10 9.75 -14.47
N VAL A 94 -4.36 9.32 -14.56
CA VAL A 94 -4.90 8.20 -13.78
C VAL A 94 -4.20 6.89 -14.16
N ARG A 95 -3.99 6.64 -15.45
CA ARG A 95 -3.24 5.48 -15.95
C ARG A 95 -1.79 5.51 -15.47
N ASP A 96 -1.12 6.65 -15.58
CA ASP A 96 0.26 6.81 -15.09
C ASP A 96 0.34 6.55 -13.58
N ALA A 97 -0.66 6.99 -12.80
CA ALA A 97 -0.75 6.72 -11.37
C ALA A 97 -0.93 5.21 -11.08
N LEU A 98 -1.82 4.53 -11.80
CA LEU A 98 -1.97 3.07 -11.68
C LEU A 98 -0.67 2.33 -11.98
N GLN A 99 0.05 2.74 -13.03
CA GLN A 99 1.33 2.14 -13.39
C GLN A 99 2.36 2.32 -12.27
N ARG A 100 2.49 3.51 -11.67
CA ARG A 100 3.37 3.74 -10.51
C ARG A 100 2.95 2.94 -9.27
N CYS A 101 1.64 2.79 -9.05
CA CYS A 101 1.09 1.95 -7.98
C CYS A 101 1.46 0.48 -8.12
N ARG A 102 1.39 -0.06 -9.34
CA ARG A 102 1.76 -1.44 -9.64
C ARG A 102 3.28 -1.65 -9.62
N ALA A 103 4.05 -0.62 -9.97
CA ALA A 103 5.52 -0.71 -10.05
C ALA A 103 6.21 -0.80 -8.68
N SER A 104 5.63 -0.23 -7.61
CA SER A 104 6.25 -0.29 -6.29
C SER A 104 5.27 -0.09 -5.13
N VAL A 105 5.59 -0.69 -3.99
CA VAL A 105 4.89 -0.42 -2.71
C VAL A 105 5.06 1.03 -2.26
N LEU A 106 6.13 1.71 -2.66
CA LEU A 106 6.42 3.09 -2.24
C LEU A 106 5.55 4.13 -2.94
N TYR A 107 4.98 3.83 -4.12
CA TYR A 107 4.14 4.76 -4.89
C TYR A 107 4.85 6.12 -5.12
N LEU A 108 5.99 6.06 -5.81
CA LEU A 108 6.81 7.22 -6.19
C LEU A 108 6.49 7.67 -7.61
#